data_AF-A0A8D8BXR0-F1
#
_entry.id   AF-A0A8D8BXR0-F1
#
_cell.length_a   1.000
_cell.length_b   1.000
_cell.length_c   1.000
_cell.angle_alpha   90.00
_cell.angle_beta   90.00
_cell.angle_gamma   90.00
#
_symmetry.space_group_name_H-M   'P 1'
#
loop_
_entity.id
_entity.type
_entity.pdbx_description
1 polymer ?
#
loop_
_entity_poly.entity_id
_entity_poly.type
_entity_poly.pdbx_seq_one_letter_code
_entity_poly.pdbx_strand_id
1 'polypeptide(L)'
;AREISAKASTRDMHLHDPTTTNEGPLSIATPGELKGYWEAHKRFGKLKWNEIIQPTIDICKNGFEMSKHMYDSLHTNSKVKMDKQLRQMYVDEHSNEFYKPGTIIKPDKLCRTLEIIAEQGGDSLYIGKLAEMFASDLKDMGSIITKHDLEEYEVRWNDSIPIDINGDIMYVIPPPASGILVSYIVNILKNYNFKPEDISSVNSTILTYHRIIEAFKHTYGKRTQIGDPKYVNIDDNASTFDRYMRCT
;
A
#
# COMPACT_ATOMS: atom_id res chain seq x y z
N ALA A 1 -3.25 -7.63 1.84
CA ALA A 1 -4.33 -7.47 0.86
C ALA A 1 -3.93 -6.38 -0.14
N ARG A 2 -3.04 -6.73 -1.08
CA ARG A 2 -2.57 -5.81 -2.12
C ARG A 2 -3.62 -5.70 -3.22
N GLU A 3 -3.73 -4.56 -3.87
CA GLU A 3 -4.55 -4.35 -5.05
C GLU A 3 -4.16 -5.31 -6.17
N ILE A 4 -5.11 -5.63 -7.03
CA ILE A 4 -4.88 -6.47 -8.22
C ILE A 4 -5.32 -5.71 -9.47
N SER A 5 -4.66 -5.97 -10.60
CA SER A 5 -5.08 -5.44 -11.89
C SER A 5 -6.50 -5.91 -12.22
N ALA A 6 -7.28 -5.06 -12.88
CA ALA A 6 -8.56 -5.48 -13.46
C ALA A 6 -8.34 -6.62 -14.46
N LYS A 7 -9.34 -7.47 -14.65
CA LYS A 7 -9.29 -8.55 -15.66
C LYS A 7 -9.09 -8.05 -17.08
N ALA A 8 -9.61 -6.85 -17.37
CA ALA A 8 -9.45 -6.20 -18.67
C ALA A 8 -8.07 -5.55 -18.87
N SER A 9 -7.20 -5.53 -17.85
CA SER A 9 -5.86 -4.99 -17.98
C SER A 9 -5.03 -5.80 -18.98
N THR A 10 -4.24 -5.11 -19.79
CA THR A 10 -3.30 -5.74 -20.74
C THR A 10 -1.89 -5.23 -20.48
N ARG A 11 -0.89 -6.01 -20.90
CA ARG A 11 0.54 -5.67 -20.71
C ARG A 11 0.87 -4.25 -21.22
N ASP A 12 0.24 -3.86 -22.33
CA ASP A 12 0.63 -2.70 -23.12
C ASP A 12 -0.36 -1.51 -22.95
N MET A 13 -1.33 -1.60 -22.02
CA MET A 13 -2.44 -0.64 -21.88
C MET A 13 -2.02 0.82 -21.60
N HIS A 14 -0.79 1.04 -21.13
CA HIS A 14 -0.24 2.37 -20.83
C HIS A 14 0.84 2.83 -21.82
N LEU A 15 1.21 2.02 -22.83
CA LEU A 15 2.34 2.34 -23.71
C LEU A 15 2.11 3.61 -24.54
N HIS A 16 0.86 3.86 -24.94
CA HIS A 16 0.51 5.01 -25.78
C HIS A 16 0.36 6.31 -24.98
N ASP A 17 0.08 6.20 -23.68
CA ASP A 17 0.00 7.35 -22.77
C ASP A 17 0.51 6.97 -21.38
N PRO A 18 1.81 7.22 -21.09
CA PRO A 18 2.39 6.89 -19.79
C PRO A 18 1.78 7.66 -18.62
N THR A 19 1.07 8.78 -18.85
CA THR A 19 0.44 9.53 -17.75
C THR A 19 -0.65 8.69 -17.06
N THR A 20 -1.29 7.80 -17.81
CA THR A 20 -2.31 6.87 -17.32
C THR A 20 -1.79 5.83 -16.31
N THR A 21 -0.47 5.71 -16.12
CA THR A 21 0.12 4.86 -15.08
C THR A 21 -0.06 5.44 -13.67
N ASN A 22 -0.10 6.77 -13.55
CA ASN A 22 -0.15 7.46 -12.26
C ASN A 22 -1.39 8.33 -12.11
N GLU A 23 -2.17 8.48 -13.18
CA GLU A 23 -3.25 9.46 -13.25
C GLU A 23 -4.51 8.90 -13.90
N GLY A 24 -5.66 9.41 -13.43
CA GLY A 24 -6.94 9.10 -14.01
C GLY A 24 -7.45 7.69 -13.68
N PRO A 25 -8.55 7.28 -14.32
CA PRO A 25 -9.27 6.05 -13.96
C PRO A 25 -8.52 4.76 -14.32
N LEU A 26 -7.58 4.82 -15.25
CA LEU A 26 -6.78 3.68 -15.71
C LEU A 26 -5.61 3.36 -14.77
N SER A 27 -5.22 4.28 -13.88
CA SER A 27 -4.21 4.01 -12.86
C SER A 27 -4.77 3.29 -11.63
N ILE A 28 -6.10 3.12 -11.55
CA ILE A 28 -6.79 2.46 -10.44
C ILE A 28 -6.69 0.94 -10.61
N ALA A 29 -6.28 0.27 -9.54
CA ALA A 29 -6.34 -1.19 -9.39
C ALA A 29 -7.46 -1.58 -8.41
N THR A 30 -7.93 -2.83 -8.48
CA THR A 30 -9.02 -3.32 -7.62
C THR A 30 -8.60 -3.24 -6.14
N PRO A 31 -9.29 -2.45 -5.31
CA PRO A 31 -8.82 -2.10 -3.98
C PRO A 31 -8.92 -3.28 -3.00
N GLY A 32 -7.85 -3.53 -2.25
CA GLY A 32 -7.77 -4.68 -1.34
C GLY A 32 -7.93 -4.39 0.15
N GLU A 33 -7.84 -3.12 0.54
CA GLU A 33 -7.66 -2.72 1.94
C GLU A 33 -8.79 -3.20 2.85
N LEU A 34 -10.04 -2.93 2.50
CA LEU A 34 -11.20 -3.30 3.32
C LEU A 34 -11.34 -4.82 3.45
N LYS A 35 -11.15 -5.57 2.35
CA LYS A 35 -11.14 -7.04 2.41
C LYS A 35 -10.04 -7.54 3.34
N GLY A 36 -8.86 -6.91 3.30
CA GLY A 36 -7.74 -7.22 4.19
C GLY A 36 -8.11 -7.09 5.67
N TYR A 37 -8.69 -5.96 6.06
CA TYR A 37 -9.15 -5.74 7.44
C TYR A 37 -10.24 -6.73 7.83
N TRP A 38 -11.17 -7.02 6.92
CA TRP A 38 -12.26 -7.94 7.15
C TRP A 38 -11.78 -9.38 7.35
N GLU A 39 -10.92 -9.90 6.48
CA GLU A 39 -10.36 -11.25 6.62
C GLU A 39 -9.50 -11.38 7.88
N ALA A 40 -8.71 -10.35 8.22
CA ALA A 40 -7.94 -10.32 9.46
C ALA A 40 -8.86 -10.32 10.70
N HIS A 41 -9.95 -9.54 10.67
CA HIS A 41 -10.93 -9.51 11.74
C HIS A 41 -11.68 -10.84 11.88
N LYS A 42 -12.13 -11.45 10.77
CA LYS A 42 -12.77 -12.78 10.81
C LYS A 42 -11.86 -13.85 11.41
N ARG A 43 -10.54 -13.78 11.15
CA ARG A 43 -9.57 -14.77 11.60
C ARG A 43 -9.08 -14.54 13.03
N PHE A 44 -8.84 -13.29 13.42
CA PHE A 44 -8.13 -12.93 14.65
C PHE A 44 -8.88 -11.94 15.55
N GLY A 45 -10.00 -11.40 15.08
CA GLY A 45 -10.78 -10.39 15.78
C GLY A 45 -11.38 -10.92 17.08
N LYS A 46 -11.43 -10.05 18.09
CA LYS A 46 -12.04 -10.33 19.39
C LYS A 46 -13.21 -9.41 19.72
N LEU A 47 -13.12 -8.15 19.29
CA LEU A 47 -14.19 -7.15 19.42
C LEU A 47 -15.14 -7.26 18.23
N LYS A 48 -16.36 -6.75 18.36
CA LYS A 48 -17.30 -6.73 17.23
C LYS A 48 -16.80 -5.76 16.16
N TRP A 49 -17.08 -6.07 14.90
CA TRP A 49 -16.64 -5.26 13.75
C TRP A 49 -17.11 -3.81 13.81
N ASN A 50 -18.35 -3.59 14.22
CA ASN A 50 -18.89 -2.24 14.39
C ASN A 50 -18.18 -1.46 15.50
N GLU A 51 -17.83 -2.10 16.61
CA GLU A 51 -17.15 -1.47 17.75
C GLU A 51 -15.76 -0.94 17.37
N ILE A 52 -15.05 -1.59 16.43
CA ILE A 52 -13.73 -1.13 15.99
C ILE A 52 -13.79 0.03 14.99
N ILE A 53 -14.88 0.16 14.22
CA ILE A 53 -15.06 1.25 13.23
C ILE A 53 -15.71 2.48 13.85
N GLN A 54 -16.54 2.30 14.88
CA GLN A 54 -17.31 3.38 15.49
C GLN A 54 -16.46 4.63 15.84
N PRO A 55 -15.27 4.52 16.44
CA PRO A 55 -14.44 5.69 16.74
C PRO A 55 -14.09 6.51 15.49
N THR A 56 -13.84 5.86 14.35
CA THR A 56 -13.56 6.53 13.08
C THR A 56 -14.80 7.21 12.51
N ILE A 57 -15.98 6.61 12.65
CA ILE A 57 -17.25 7.26 12.28
C ILE A 57 -17.47 8.52 13.11
N ASP A 58 -17.18 8.47 14.41
CA ASP A 58 -17.34 9.62 15.31
C ASP A 58 -16.38 10.76 14.93
N ILE A 59 -15.12 10.45 14.66
CA ILE A 59 -14.14 11.42 14.13
C ILE A 59 -14.64 12.02 12.81
N CYS A 60 -15.14 11.18 11.90
CA CYS A 60 -15.62 11.61 10.60
C CYS A 60 -16.80 12.61 10.73
N LYS A 61 -17.78 12.32 11.60
CA LYS A 61 -18.97 13.16 11.83
C LYS A 61 -18.65 14.48 12.55
N ASN A 62 -17.77 14.40 13.56
CA ASN A 62 -17.33 15.59 14.27
C ASN A 62 -16.42 16.46 13.38
N GLY A 63 -15.73 15.83 12.44
CA GLY A 63 -14.70 16.42 11.60
C GLY A 63 -13.33 16.32 12.25
N PHE A 64 -12.29 16.49 11.44
CA PHE A 64 -10.90 16.50 11.89
C PHE A 64 -10.22 17.81 11.48
N GLU A 65 -9.24 18.25 12.26
CA GLU A 65 -8.46 19.44 11.92
C GLU A 65 -7.52 19.18 10.75
N MET A 66 -7.54 20.07 9.76
CA MET A 66 -6.56 20.13 8.68
C MET A 66 -5.16 20.23 9.29
N SER A 67 -4.33 19.22 9.09
CA SER A 67 -2.95 19.25 9.57
C SER A 67 -2.06 20.08 8.64
N LYS A 68 -0.92 20.56 9.15
CA LYS A 68 0.10 21.22 8.31
C LYS A 68 0.59 20.31 7.19
N HIS A 69 0.84 19.03 7.49
CA HIS A 69 1.30 18.07 6.48
C HIS A 69 0.29 17.90 5.35
N MET A 70 -1.01 17.80 5.68
CA MET A 70 -2.06 17.70 4.70
C MET A 70 -2.15 18.97 3.85
N TYR A 71 -2.15 20.14 4.47
CA TYR A 71 -2.09 21.43 3.77
C TYR A 71 -0.92 21.52 2.79
N ASP A 72 0.29 21.18 3.23
CA ASP A 72 1.49 21.20 2.38
C ASP A 72 1.35 20.19 1.22
N SER A 73 0.78 19.01 1.48
CA SER A 73 0.54 17.98 0.46
C SER A 73 -0.50 18.39 -0.58
N LEU A 74 -1.51 19.18 -0.20
CA LEU A 74 -2.49 19.72 -1.15
C LEU A 74 -1.82 20.73 -2.10
N HIS A 75 -0.82 21.50 -1.63
CA HIS A 75 -0.09 22.45 -2.46
C HIS A 75 0.86 21.79 -3.47
N THR A 76 1.33 20.58 -3.18
CA THR A 76 2.15 19.83 -4.15
C THR A 76 1.31 19.14 -5.23
N ASN A 77 -0.02 19.13 -5.10
CA ASN A 77 -0.94 18.52 -6.06
C ASN A 77 -1.96 19.52 -6.62
N SER A 78 -1.60 20.16 -7.73
CA SER A 78 -2.45 21.15 -8.41
C SER A 78 -3.81 20.62 -8.88
N LYS A 79 -4.00 19.30 -8.97
CA LYS A 79 -5.23 18.68 -9.48
C LYS A 79 -6.37 18.70 -8.47
N VAL A 80 -6.09 18.88 -7.19
CA VAL A 80 -7.13 18.94 -6.16
C VAL A 80 -8.11 20.08 -6.44
N LYS A 81 -7.63 21.26 -6.88
CA LYS A 81 -8.49 22.40 -7.23
C LYS A 81 -9.30 22.14 -8.52
N MET A 82 -8.86 21.22 -9.37
CA MET A 82 -9.49 20.87 -10.65
C MET A 82 -10.55 19.78 -10.50
N ASP A 83 -10.42 18.92 -9.48
CA ASP A 83 -11.40 17.89 -9.17
C ASP A 83 -12.56 18.45 -8.35
N LYS A 84 -13.79 18.24 -8.81
CA LYS A 84 -14.99 18.83 -8.18
C LYS A 84 -15.17 18.36 -6.74
N GLN A 85 -14.96 17.08 -6.46
CA GLN A 85 -15.22 16.46 -5.17
C GLN A 85 -14.13 16.83 -4.16
N LEU A 86 -12.87 16.78 -4.58
CA LEU A 86 -11.74 17.16 -3.74
C LEU A 86 -11.73 18.67 -3.48
N ARG A 87 -12.06 19.49 -4.49
CA ARG A 87 -12.20 20.94 -4.31
C ARG A 87 -13.25 21.25 -3.24
N GLN A 88 -14.42 20.61 -3.29
CA GLN A 88 -15.47 20.82 -2.30
C GLN A 88 -15.00 20.49 -0.87
N MET A 89 -14.10 19.52 -0.70
CA MET A 89 -13.63 19.11 0.61
C MET A 89 -12.51 20.02 1.17
N TYR A 90 -11.68 20.59 0.30
CA TYR A 90 -10.40 21.18 0.72
C TYR A 90 -10.19 22.64 0.33
N VAL A 91 -11.06 23.23 -0.49
CA VAL A 91 -10.84 24.57 -1.07
C VAL A 91 -11.99 25.49 -0.68
N ASP A 92 -11.62 26.62 -0.09
CA ASP A 92 -12.53 27.72 0.19
C ASP A 92 -13.06 28.32 -1.12
N GLU A 93 -14.38 28.37 -1.29
CA GLU A 93 -15.02 28.81 -2.54
C GLU A 93 -14.81 30.30 -2.82
N HIS A 94 -14.63 31.13 -1.79
CA HIS A 94 -14.52 32.59 -1.94
C HIS A 94 -13.10 33.01 -2.31
N SER A 95 -12.11 32.48 -1.61
CA SER A 95 -10.69 32.80 -1.84
C SER A 95 -10.07 31.94 -2.93
N ASN A 96 -10.70 30.81 -3.29
CA ASN A 96 -10.13 29.78 -4.15
C ASN A 96 -8.79 29.22 -3.61
N GLU A 97 -8.58 29.30 -2.29
CA GLU A 97 -7.42 28.77 -1.60
C GLU A 97 -7.74 27.54 -0.78
N PHE A 98 -6.74 26.70 -0.51
CA PHE A 98 -6.93 25.57 0.38
C PHE A 98 -7.25 26.03 1.81
N TYR A 99 -8.09 25.29 2.50
CA TYR A 99 -8.35 25.52 3.92
C TYR A 99 -7.04 25.44 4.72
N LYS A 100 -6.85 26.40 5.64
CA LYS A 100 -5.61 26.51 6.42
C LYS A 100 -5.52 25.40 7.47
N PRO A 101 -4.31 25.10 7.98
CA PRO A 101 -4.16 24.22 9.12
C PRO A 101 -5.03 24.67 10.30
N GLY A 102 -5.66 23.71 10.98
CA GLY A 102 -6.64 23.94 12.06
C GLY A 102 -8.09 24.10 11.59
N THR A 103 -8.36 24.25 10.28
CA THR A 103 -9.74 24.21 9.77
C THR A 103 -10.34 22.82 9.94
N ILE A 104 -11.58 22.73 10.46
CA ILE A 104 -12.30 21.46 10.60
C ILE A 104 -12.80 20.99 9.23
N ILE A 105 -12.38 19.79 8.82
CA ILE A 105 -12.81 19.10 7.60
C ILE A 105 -13.80 18.00 7.95
N LYS A 106 -14.90 17.93 7.20
CA LYS A 106 -15.96 16.94 7.38
C LYS A 106 -16.21 16.16 6.09
N PRO A 107 -15.74 14.90 6.00
CA PRO A 107 -15.92 14.10 4.80
C PRO A 107 -17.23 13.31 4.84
N ASP A 108 -18.38 14.00 4.81
CA ASP A 108 -19.71 13.42 5.06
C ASP A 108 -20.01 12.16 4.23
N LYS A 109 -19.62 12.15 2.94
CA LYS A 109 -19.80 10.98 2.06
C LYS A 109 -19.02 9.77 2.55
N LEU A 110 -17.78 9.98 3.00
CA LEU A 110 -16.96 8.91 3.58
C LEU A 110 -17.57 8.43 4.89
N CYS A 111 -18.11 9.33 5.72
CA CYS A 111 -18.78 8.94 6.97
C CYS A 111 -19.95 8.00 6.69
N ARG A 112 -20.76 8.30 5.67
CA ARG A 112 -21.87 7.41 5.28
C ARG A 112 -21.38 6.06 4.77
N THR A 113 -20.30 6.03 4.00
CA THR A 113 -19.66 4.77 3.58
C THR A 113 -19.18 3.96 4.77
N LEU A 114 -18.54 4.59 5.75
CA LEU A 114 -18.08 3.92 6.98
C LEU A 114 -19.24 3.37 7.82
N GLU A 115 -20.38 4.06 7.90
CA GLU A 115 -21.58 3.54 8.56
C GLU A 115 -22.08 2.26 7.89
N ILE A 116 -22.15 2.24 6.55
CA ILE A 116 -22.55 1.05 5.79
C ILE A 116 -21.56 -0.10 6.05
N ILE A 117 -20.26 0.18 6.04
CA ILE A 117 -19.21 -0.82 6.30
C ILE A 117 -19.31 -1.37 7.74
N ALA A 118 -19.59 -0.52 8.72
CA ALA A 118 -19.75 -0.94 10.11
C ALA A 118 -20.98 -1.84 10.32
N GLU A 119 -22.08 -1.55 9.63
CA GLU A 119 -23.33 -2.31 9.71
C GLU A 119 -23.30 -3.61 8.90
N GLN A 120 -22.77 -3.57 7.68
CA GLN A 120 -22.85 -4.66 6.70
C GLN A 120 -21.57 -5.51 6.62
N GLY A 121 -20.51 -5.14 7.34
CA GLY A 121 -19.22 -5.82 7.29
C GLY A 121 -18.34 -5.36 6.14
N GLY A 122 -17.08 -5.80 6.15
CA GLY A 122 -16.10 -5.38 5.14
C GLY A 122 -16.32 -5.96 3.74
N ASP A 123 -17.20 -6.95 3.58
CA ASP A 123 -17.59 -7.46 2.26
C ASP A 123 -18.48 -6.46 1.49
N SER A 124 -19.06 -5.46 2.16
CA SER A 124 -19.99 -4.49 1.55
C SER A 124 -19.43 -3.70 0.35
N LEU A 125 -18.11 -3.47 0.30
CA LEU A 125 -17.47 -2.81 -0.86
C LEU A 125 -17.31 -3.74 -2.06
N TYR A 126 -17.40 -5.06 -1.85
CA TYR A 126 -17.13 -6.08 -2.86
C TYR A 126 -18.41 -6.77 -3.36
N ILE A 127 -19.45 -6.82 -2.52
CA ILE A 127 -20.75 -7.38 -2.84
C ILE A 127 -21.90 -6.46 -2.41
N GLY A 128 -23.04 -6.57 -3.10
CA GLY A 128 -24.26 -5.82 -2.75
C GLY A 128 -24.26 -4.36 -3.23
N LYS A 129 -25.06 -3.52 -2.55
CA LYS A 129 -25.40 -2.18 -3.03
C LYS A 129 -24.23 -1.20 -3.02
N LEU A 130 -23.36 -1.24 -2.01
CA LEU A 130 -22.19 -0.35 -1.95
C LEU A 130 -21.18 -0.72 -3.07
N ALA A 131 -20.98 -2.00 -3.34
CA ALA A 131 -20.20 -2.47 -4.49
C ALA A 131 -20.79 -2.01 -5.83
N GLU A 132 -22.11 -2.02 -5.99
CA GLU A 132 -22.78 -1.52 -7.21
C GLU A 132 -22.57 -0.03 -7.42
N MET A 133 -22.72 0.76 -6.35
CA MET A 133 -22.46 2.21 -6.39
C MET A 133 -21.00 2.48 -6.75
N PHE A 134 -20.06 1.77 -6.12
CA PHE A 134 -18.64 1.95 -6.35
C PHE A 134 -18.24 1.55 -7.79
N ALA A 135 -18.76 0.44 -8.31
CA ALA A 135 -18.53 0.03 -9.70
C ALA A 135 -19.14 1.02 -10.70
N SER A 136 -20.28 1.64 -10.38
CA SER A 136 -20.87 2.69 -11.21
C SER A 136 -19.98 3.93 -11.27
N ASP A 137 -19.47 4.40 -10.11
CA ASP A 137 -18.56 5.55 -10.06
C ASP A 137 -17.28 5.28 -10.87
N LEU A 138 -16.71 4.08 -10.73
CA LEU A 138 -15.54 3.64 -11.52
C LEU A 138 -15.82 3.67 -13.02
N LYS A 139 -16.97 3.15 -13.45
CA LYS A 139 -17.39 3.15 -14.86
C LYS A 139 -17.60 4.57 -15.39
N ASP A 140 -18.27 5.43 -14.63
CA ASP A 140 -18.57 6.81 -15.03
C ASP A 140 -17.29 7.65 -15.17
N MET A 141 -16.26 7.33 -14.38
CA MET A 141 -14.93 7.92 -14.51
C MET A 141 -14.10 7.36 -15.67
N GLY A 142 -14.54 6.27 -16.32
CA GLY A 142 -13.83 5.61 -17.43
C GLY A 142 -12.85 4.53 -16.99
N SER A 143 -13.03 3.94 -15.80
CA SER A 143 -12.20 2.83 -15.33
C SER A 143 -12.59 1.52 -16.02
N ILE A 144 -11.62 0.62 -16.10
CA ILE A 144 -11.81 -0.74 -16.62
C ILE A 144 -12.15 -1.76 -15.53
N ILE A 145 -12.17 -1.35 -14.26
CA ILE A 145 -12.60 -2.21 -13.15
C ILE A 145 -14.12 -2.37 -13.22
N THR A 146 -14.57 -3.61 -13.17
CA THR A 146 -15.99 -3.97 -13.18
C THR A 146 -16.45 -4.43 -11.80
N LYS A 147 -17.77 -4.53 -11.61
CA LYS A 147 -18.35 -5.16 -10.41
C LYS A 147 -17.81 -6.58 -10.20
N HIS A 148 -17.60 -7.31 -11.29
CA HIS A 148 -17.07 -8.68 -11.24
C HIS A 148 -15.62 -8.73 -10.74
N ASP A 149 -14.80 -7.72 -11.05
CA ASP A 149 -13.44 -7.60 -10.49
C ASP A 149 -13.48 -7.38 -8.98
N LEU A 150 -14.46 -6.64 -8.46
CA LEU A 150 -14.66 -6.47 -7.02
C LEU A 150 -15.12 -7.77 -6.36
N GLU A 151 -16.11 -8.45 -6.95
CA GLU A 151 -16.67 -9.70 -6.41
C GLU A 151 -15.63 -10.82 -6.30
N GLU A 152 -14.72 -10.92 -7.26
CA GLU A 152 -13.65 -11.93 -7.26
C GLU A 152 -12.39 -11.51 -6.48
N TYR A 153 -12.37 -10.33 -5.87
CA TYR A 153 -11.22 -9.92 -5.08
C TYR A 153 -11.06 -10.82 -3.85
N GLU A 154 -9.89 -11.46 -3.73
CA GLU A 154 -9.55 -12.31 -2.61
C GLU A 154 -8.21 -11.92 -1.97
N VAL A 155 -8.17 -12.00 -0.64
CA VAL A 155 -6.94 -11.85 0.13
C VAL A 155 -6.19 -13.18 0.14
N ARG A 156 -4.90 -13.14 -0.20
CA ARG A 156 -4.01 -14.30 -0.07
C ARG A 156 -3.35 -14.31 1.30
N TRP A 157 -3.47 -15.43 2.00
CA TRP A 157 -2.69 -15.73 3.20
C TRP A 157 -1.40 -16.42 2.77
N ASN A 158 -0.27 -15.75 2.98
CA ASN A 158 1.04 -16.30 2.69
C ASN A 158 1.84 -16.40 3.97
N ASP A 159 2.67 -17.44 4.06
CA ASP A 159 3.68 -17.51 5.11
C ASP A 159 4.70 -16.39 4.94
N SER A 160 5.18 -15.88 6.07
CA SER A 160 6.28 -14.92 6.08
C SER A 160 7.61 -15.65 5.88
N ILE A 161 8.63 -14.91 5.43
CA ILE A 161 9.99 -15.44 5.27
C ILE A 161 10.73 -15.21 6.60
N PRO A 162 11.10 -16.27 7.33
CA PRO A 162 11.90 -16.14 8.55
C PRO A 162 13.37 -15.92 8.21
N ILE A 163 14.03 -15.03 8.95
CA ILE A 163 15.46 -14.73 8.82
C ILE A 163 16.08 -14.76 10.22
N ASP A 164 17.14 -15.53 10.40
CA ASP A 164 17.93 -15.52 11.63
C ASP A 164 18.86 -14.31 11.69
N ILE A 165 18.67 -13.46 12.70
CA ILE A 165 19.51 -12.31 13.02
C ILE A 165 20.07 -12.53 14.42
N ASN A 166 21.25 -13.14 14.48
CA ASN A 166 22.01 -13.34 15.72
C ASN A 166 21.20 -14.07 16.83
N GLY A 167 20.40 -15.06 16.45
CA GLY A 167 19.56 -15.85 17.37
C GLY A 167 18.11 -15.38 17.50
N ASP A 168 17.77 -14.19 17.00
CA ASP A 168 16.39 -13.72 16.85
C ASP A 168 15.84 -14.04 15.45
N ILE A 169 14.54 -14.29 15.34
CA ILE A 169 13.87 -14.50 14.04
C ILE A 169 13.14 -13.24 13.61
N MET A 170 13.58 -12.64 12.50
CA MET A 170 12.86 -11.57 11.81
C MET A 170 11.97 -12.16 10.72
N TYR A 171 10.67 -11.88 10.77
CA TYR A 171 9.71 -12.27 9.73
C TYR A 171 9.52 -11.13 8.73
N VAL A 172 9.75 -11.42 7.45
CA VAL A 172 9.52 -10.44 6.37
C VAL A 172 8.45 -10.89 5.40
N ILE A 173 7.83 -9.93 4.73
CA ILE A 173 6.76 -10.17 3.77
C ILE A 173 7.31 -10.79 2.45
N PRO A 174 6.69 -11.86 1.91
CA PRO A 174 7.11 -12.45 0.64
C PRO A 174 6.74 -11.58 -0.58
N PRO A 175 7.23 -11.92 -1.78
CA PRO A 175 6.76 -11.32 -3.03
C PRO A 175 5.21 -11.37 -3.16
N PRO A 176 4.59 -10.37 -3.81
CA PRO A 176 5.18 -9.32 -4.65
C PRO A 176 5.81 -8.13 -3.88
N ALA A 177 5.81 -8.16 -2.55
CA ALA A 177 6.47 -7.14 -1.76
C ALA A 177 7.99 -7.34 -1.67
N SER A 178 8.69 -6.31 -1.19
CA SER A 178 10.17 -6.27 -1.17
C SER A 178 10.82 -6.91 0.06
N GLY A 179 10.09 -7.67 0.90
CA GLY A 179 10.68 -8.22 2.13
C GLY A 179 11.84 -9.19 1.86
N ILE A 180 11.79 -9.93 0.75
CA ILE A 180 12.90 -10.75 0.25
C ILE A 180 14.17 -9.95 -0.07
N LEU A 181 14.08 -8.65 -0.38
CA LEU A 181 15.27 -7.81 -0.55
C LEU A 181 15.91 -7.52 0.80
N VAL A 182 15.10 -7.31 1.85
CA VAL A 182 15.59 -7.10 3.21
C VAL A 182 16.33 -8.34 3.70
N SER A 183 15.79 -9.55 3.44
CA SER A 183 16.49 -10.79 3.80
C SER A 183 17.88 -10.88 3.16
N TYR A 184 17.98 -10.52 1.88
CA TYR A 184 19.22 -10.55 1.14
C TYR A 184 20.26 -9.56 1.68
N ILE A 185 19.83 -8.32 1.94
CA ILE A 185 20.67 -7.29 2.55
C ILE A 185 21.20 -7.75 3.90
N VAL A 186 20.31 -8.23 4.78
CA VAL A 186 20.68 -8.68 6.12
C VAL A 186 21.66 -9.84 6.07
N ASN A 187 21.45 -10.82 5.20
CA ASN A 187 22.35 -11.96 5.05
C ASN A 187 23.75 -11.54 4.56
N ILE A 188 23.85 -10.58 3.64
CA ILE A 188 25.15 -10.01 3.25
C ILE A 188 25.82 -9.34 4.44
N LEU A 189 25.08 -8.46 5.13
CA LEU A 189 25.64 -7.62 6.19
C LEU A 189 25.99 -8.39 7.46
N LYS A 190 25.28 -9.48 7.74
CA LYS A 190 25.56 -10.38 8.88
C LYS A 190 26.98 -10.94 8.84
N ASN A 191 27.52 -11.20 7.65
CA ASN A 191 28.89 -11.71 7.48
C ASN A 191 29.98 -10.72 7.90
N TYR A 192 29.66 -9.42 8.01
CA TYR A 192 30.62 -8.43 8.51
C TYR A 192 30.66 -8.37 10.04
N ASN A 193 29.70 -8.99 10.74
CA ASN A 193 29.60 -9.01 12.20
C ASN A 193 29.81 -7.62 12.82
N PHE A 194 29.03 -6.64 12.36
CA PHE A 194 29.19 -5.24 12.77
C PHE A 194 29.12 -5.08 14.29
N LYS A 195 30.03 -4.28 14.82
CA LYS A 195 30.14 -3.93 16.24
C LYS A 195 30.13 -2.42 16.45
N PRO A 196 29.98 -1.93 17.69
CA PRO A 196 30.06 -0.50 17.96
C PRO A 196 31.35 0.16 17.47
N GLU A 197 32.47 -0.58 17.42
CA GLU A 197 33.75 -0.05 16.93
C GLU A 197 33.72 0.29 15.44
N ASP A 198 32.85 -0.35 14.65
CA ASP A 198 32.73 -0.14 13.20
C ASP A 198 32.12 1.21 12.82
N ILE A 199 31.66 1.98 13.81
CA ILE A 199 31.17 3.36 13.65
C ILE A 199 31.88 4.34 14.60
N SER A 200 32.99 3.93 15.21
CA SER A 200 33.68 4.71 16.26
C SER A 200 34.59 5.82 15.73
N SER A 201 35.02 5.72 14.47
CA SER A 201 35.90 6.69 13.80
C SER A 201 35.44 6.96 12.38
N VAL A 202 35.79 8.12 11.82
CA VAL A 202 35.45 8.51 10.45
C VAL A 202 35.78 7.41 9.44
N ASN A 203 36.98 6.83 9.51
CA ASN A 203 37.39 5.77 8.57
C ASN A 203 36.58 4.48 8.72
N SER A 204 36.35 4.02 9.96
CA SER A 204 35.51 2.84 10.22
C SER A 204 34.07 3.04 9.75
N THR A 205 33.48 4.20 10.05
CA THR A 205 32.14 4.58 9.60
C THR A 205 32.05 4.60 8.07
N ILE A 206 33.02 5.21 7.38
CA ILE A 206 33.05 5.23 5.92
C ILE A 206 33.04 3.81 5.36
N LEU A 207 33.87 2.90 5.89
CA LEU A 207 33.92 1.52 5.42
C LEU A 207 32.61 0.77 5.69
N THR A 208 32.01 0.97 6.86
CA THR A 208 30.72 0.39 7.23
C THR A 208 29.61 0.83 6.29
N TYR A 209 29.49 2.14 6.05
CA TYR A 209 28.50 2.66 5.10
C TYR A 209 28.77 2.22 3.67
N HIS A 210 30.04 2.13 3.26
CA HIS A 210 30.39 1.57 1.94
C HIS A 210 29.86 0.14 1.79
N ARG A 211 30.07 -0.73 2.79
CA ARG A 211 29.54 -2.11 2.78
C ARG A 211 28.02 -2.15 2.72
N ILE A 212 27.33 -1.29 3.46
CA ILE A 212 25.86 -1.15 3.43
C ILE A 212 25.39 -0.73 2.03
N ILE A 213 26.03 0.28 1.44
CA ILE A 213 25.71 0.78 0.10
C ILE A 213 25.93 -0.30 -0.95
N GLU A 214 27.05 -1.04 -0.91
CA GLU A 214 27.31 -2.13 -1.86
C GLU A 214 26.32 -3.29 -1.68
N ALA A 215 25.91 -3.62 -0.45
CA ALA A 215 24.85 -4.59 -0.22
C ALA A 215 23.53 -4.13 -0.86
N PHE A 216 23.13 -2.86 -0.68
CA PHE A 216 21.96 -2.31 -1.37
C PHE A 216 22.08 -2.37 -2.88
N LYS A 217 23.19 -1.90 -3.45
CA LYS A 217 23.42 -1.92 -4.90
C LYS A 217 23.30 -3.33 -5.48
N HIS A 218 23.93 -4.31 -4.82
CA HIS A 218 23.88 -5.70 -5.26
C HIS A 218 22.45 -6.26 -5.19
N THR A 219 21.75 -6.00 -4.09
CA THR A 219 20.36 -6.43 -3.88
C THR A 219 19.40 -5.84 -4.91
N TYR A 220 19.48 -4.53 -5.17
CA TYR A 220 18.60 -3.86 -6.12
C TYR A 220 18.87 -4.29 -7.56
N GLY A 221 20.09 -4.72 -7.89
CA GLY A 221 20.39 -5.39 -9.15
C GLY A 221 19.60 -6.69 -9.37
N LYS A 222 19.18 -7.36 -8.29
CA LYS A 222 18.30 -8.55 -8.33
C LYS A 222 16.81 -8.22 -8.29
N ARG A 223 16.44 -7.02 -7.85
CA ARG A 223 15.02 -6.60 -7.70
C ARG A 223 14.22 -6.71 -9.00
N THR A 224 14.86 -6.52 -10.15
CA THR A 224 14.24 -6.62 -11.48
C THR A 224 13.71 -8.03 -11.81
N GLN A 225 14.12 -9.03 -11.05
CA GLN A 225 13.72 -10.44 -11.21
C GLN A 225 12.54 -10.84 -10.31
N ILE A 226 12.02 -9.92 -9.50
CA ILE A 226 10.94 -10.18 -8.54
C ILE A 226 9.62 -9.63 -9.06
N GLY A 227 8.57 -10.46 -9.01
CA GLY A 227 7.19 -10.12 -9.38
C GLY A 227 6.18 -10.82 -8.47
N ASP A 228 4.89 -10.85 -8.86
CA ASP A 228 3.90 -11.70 -8.18
C ASP A 228 4.17 -13.17 -8.53
N PRO A 229 4.45 -14.05 -7.53
CA PRO A 229 4.72 -15.47 -7.75
C PRO A 229 3.62 -16.22 -8.50
N LYS A 230 2.37 -15.70 -8.48
CA LYS A 230 1.27 -16.30 -9.25
C LYS A 230 1.50 -16.21 -10.76
N TYR A 231 2.28 -15.24 -11.22
CA TYR A 231 2.44 -14.93 -12.65
C TYR A 231 3.89 -15.02 -13.14
N VAL A 232 4.86 -14.97 -12.23
CA VAL A 232 6.29 -15.05 -12.54
C VAL A 232 6.89 -16.21 -11.75
N ASN A 233 7.60 -17.12 -12.44
CA ASN A 233 8.38 -18.13 -11.75
C ASN A 233 9.58 -17.45 -11.05
N ILE A 234 9.49 -17.32 -9.74
CA ILE A 234 10.56 -16.76 -8.93
C ILE A 234 11.58 -17.86 -8.56
N ASP A 235 11.22 -19.15 -8.65
CA ASP A 235 12.05 -20.26 -8.18
C ASP A 235 13.29 -20.52 -9.04
N ASP A 236 13.21 -20.26 -10.35
CA ASP A 236 14.39 -20.30 -11.22
C ASP A 236 15.45 -19.26 -10.78
N ASN A 237 14.98 -18.13 -10.23
CA ASN A 237 15.84 -17.13 -9.59
C ASN A 237 16.10 -17.45 -8.12
N ALA A 238 15.17 -18.15 -7.44
CA ALA A 238 15.29 -18.55 -6.05
C ALA A 238 16.35 -19.61 -5.85
N SER A 239 16.69 -20.43 -6.85
CA SER A 239 17.93 -21.24 -6.80
C SER A 239 19.19 -20.39 -6.59
N THR A 240 19.17 -19.13 -7.06
CA THR A 240 20.19 -18.13 -6.75
C THR A 240 19.94 -17.53 -5.35
N PHE A 241 18.70 -17.21 -4.97
CA PHE A 241 18.39 -16.66 -3.63
C PHE A 241 18.64 -17.64 -2.48
N ASP A 242 18.23 -18.91 -2.58
CA ASP A 242 18.51 -20.00 -1.67
C ASP A 242 20.01 -20.23 -1.51
N ARG A 243 20.79 -20.12 -2.60
CA ARG A 243 22.25 -20.27 -2.51
C ARG A 243 22.89 -19.15 -1.68
N TYR A 244 22.32 -17.95 -1.69
CA TYR A 244 22.76 -16.83 -0.83
C TYR A 244 22.14 -16.84 0.57
N MET A 245 20.92 -17.37 0.73
CA MET A 245 20.27 -17.57 2.04
C MET A 245 20.87 -18.77 2.81
N ARG A 246 21.51 -19.71 2.11
CA ARG A 246 22.21 -20.88 2.67
C ARG A 246 23.74 -20.75 2.67
N CYS A 247 24.30 -19.57 2.43
CA CYS A 247 25.72 -19.33 2.71
C CYS A 247 25.91 -19.25 4.24
N THR A 248 25.84 -20.41 4.89
CA THR A 248 26.45 -20.75 6.16
C THR A 248 27.83 -21.33 5.90
#